data_AF-A0A679K1V8-F1
#
_entry.id   AF-A0A679K1V8-F1
#
_cell.length_a   1.000
_cell.length_b   1.000
_cell.length_c   1.000
_cell.angle_alpha   90.00
_cell.angle_beta   90.00
_cell.angle_gamma   90.00
#
_symmetry.space_group_name_H-M   'P 1'
#
loop_
_entity.id
_entity.type
_entity.pdbx_description
1 polymer ?
#
loop_
_entity_poly.entity_id
_entity_poly.type
_entity_poly.pdbx_seq_one_letter_code
_entity_poly.pdbx_strand_id
1 'polypeptide(L)'
;MRRISALLLGSAGLMAAATCASAQDAEQIKRGEYLATAGDCVACHSAPGGKPFAGNYVLNTPIGKIRTPNLTPDDETGLGKWTADDFYRALHEGIDNEGSYLYPAFPFAWYTKVTREDSDAIFAYLRSLEPVKEPRKPSEIPFPFNIRTALITWRTAFFTAGEFKPDPNASAEVNRGGYLVEGLGHCGMCHNANKIVGNSGLAGKLGGGVIDGWYAPNITPDDHTGIGSWSDDQVVEYLKTGAAPGNQPGVAAGPMRQTIEESLSKLTDADLKAMVAYLRTQKAKESYKVKDLQAFNQADAPGAATYLSYCSSCHKPDGKGVEGAIPALAGNTSVQAEGPETVIRVVLGGLAAQNGYAPMPAVGAGMTDQEVADVTDYIRNAWGNSAPVIAERGIVGTARAATQTMLAGTAPCAVIAQPNVAKAIANTPAATSLKGLAQENFIPVVDALLPKVKAAAGGAKDDDIVNGLTTAFCQAARNDPAYGKPGWHAVIGSFSSIVYSQIKNPEKRAALPAPAGAAPAP
;
A
#
# COMPACT_ATOMS: atom_id res chain seq x y z
N MET A 1 67.37 6.60 45.84
CA MET A 1 66.32 7.35 45.13
C MET A 1 66.39 7.02 43.64
N ARG A 2 65.45 6.24 43.11
CA ARG A 2 65.11 6.15 41.68
C ARG A 2 63.96 5.15 41.53
N ARG A 3 62.74 5.65 41.34
CA ARG A 3 61.55 4.87 40.97
C ARG A 3 60.73 5.65 39.95
N ILE A 4 60.50 4.97 38.82
CA ILE A 4 59.23 4.87 38.09
C ILE A 4 58.72 6.15 37.41
N SER A 5 58.86 6.17 36.08
CA SER A 5 58.06 7.01 35.17
C SER A 5 57.92 6.28 33.84
N ALA A 6 56.88 5.44 33.72
CA ALA A 6 56.42 4.88 32.46
C ALA A 6 55.08 4.16 32.67
N LEU A 7 53.96 4.90 32.70
CA LEU A 7 52.61 4.35 32.57
C LEU A 7 51.63 5.52 32.51
N LEU A 8 51.39 6.10 31.32
CA LEU A 8 50.26 7.03 31.09
C LEU A 8 49.89 7.25 29.60
N LEU A 9 50.40 6.44 28.65
CA LEU A 9 50.03 6.56 27.22
C LEU A 9 48.97 5.56 26.72
N GLY A 10 48.37 4.72 27.58
CA GLY A 10 47.43 3.67 27.15
C GLY A 10 45.95 4.08 27.07
N SER A 11 45.53 5.15 27.74
CA SER A 11 44.10 5.42 28.02
C SER A 11 43.35 6.13 26.89
N ALA A 12 44.06 6.87 26.03
CA ALA A 12 43.43 7.68 24.97
C ALA A 12 43.04 6.84 23.72
N GLY A 13 43.77 5.76 23.43
CA GLY A 13 43.50 4.89 22.27
C GLY A 13 42.26 4.00 22.43
N LEU A 14 41.95 3.57 23.66
CA LEU A 14 40.79 2.72 23.96
C LEU A 14 39.44 3.46 23.88
N MET A 15 39.41 4.75 24.25
CA MET A 15 38.18 5.57 24.11
C MET A 15 37.89 5.96 22.65
N ALA A 16 38.91 6.20 21.82
CA ALA A 16 38.73 6.51 20.40
C ALA A 16 38.25 5.28 19.58
N ALA A 17 38.73 4.08 19.92
CA ALA A 17 38.31 2.85 19.26
C ALA A 17 36.87 2.44 19.61
N ALA A 18 36.46 2.58 20.89
CA ALA A 18 35.10 2.26 21.34
C ALA A 18 34.04 3.21 20.76
N THR A 19 34.37 4.49 20.58
CA THR A 19 33.48 5.49 19.97
C THR A 19 33.33 5.28 18.46
N CYS A 20 34.39 4.88 17.75
CA CYS A 20 34.31 4.53 16.33
C CYS A 20 33.48 3.25 16.08
N ALA A 21 33.64 2.22 16.91
CA ALA A 21 32.85 0.99 16.81
C ALA A 21 31.35 1.23 17.03
N SER A 22 30.99 2.00 18.06
CA SER A 22 29.60 2.37 18.32
C SER A 22 28.97 3.22 17.20
N ALA A 23 29.76 4.06 16.53
CA ALA A 23 29.29 4.86 15.40
C ALA A 23 29.10 4.01 14.14
N GLN A 24 29.97 3.02 13.92
CA GLN A 24 29.86 2.08 12.80
C GLN A 24 28.64 1.17 12.94
N ASP A 25 28.37 0.66 14.14
CA ASP A 25 27.18 -0.15 14.44
C ASP A 25 25.89 0.65 14.22
N ALA A 26 25.87 1.93 14.64
CA ALA A 26 24.73 2.81 14.44
C ALA A 26 24.45 3.09 12.95
N GLU A 27 25.49 3.30 12.15
CA GLU A 27 25.34 3.51 10.70
C GLU A 27 24.87 2.23 9.98
N GLN A 28 25.35 1.06 10.41
CA GLN A 28 24.88 -0.22 9.91
C GLN A 28 23.38 -0.44 10.22
N ILE A 29 22.95 -0.17 11.46
CA ILE A 29 21.54 -0.26 11.86
C ILE A 29 20.68 0.71 11.04
N LYS A 30 21.13 1.96 10.86
CA LYS A 30 20.40 2.96 10.06
C LYS A 30 20.28 2.54 8.59
N ARG A 31 21.35 1.99 8.01
CA ARG A 31 21.31 1.40 6.67
C ARG A 31 20.32 0.23 6.61
N GLY A 32 20.33 -0.62 7.63
CA GLY A 32 19.40 -1.74 7.78
C GLY A 32 17.94 -1.31 7.85
N GLU A 33 17.64 -0.26 8.61
CA GLU A 33 16.30 0.34 8.70
C GLU A 33 15.82 0.82 7.33
N TYR A 34 16.69 1.53 6.61
CA TYR A 34 16.39 2.01 5.25
C TYR A 34 16.12 0.86 4.29
N LEU A 35 16.94 -0.20 4.32
CA LEU A 35 16.79 -1.36 3.43
C LEU A 35 15.57 -2.23 3.81
N ALA A 36 15.29 -2.41 5.10
CA ALA A 36 14.09 -3.09 5.57
C ALA A 36 12.82 -2.35 5.17
N THR A 37 12.88 -1.01 5.14
CA THR A 37 11.83 -0.13 4.61
C THR A 37 11.71 -0.31 3.10
N ALA A 38 12.81 -0.25 2.34
CA ALA A 38 12.80 -0.47 0.89
C ALA A 38 12.23 -1.83 0.48
N GLY A 39 12.53 -2.88 1.27
CA GLY A 39 11.99 -4.23 1.11
C GLY A 39 10.58 -4.43 1.65
N ASP A 40 9.90 -3.37 2.08
CA ASP A 40 8.52 -3.39 2.59
C ASP A 40 8.30 -4.44 3.71
N CYS A 41 9.32 -4.70 4.52
CA CYS A 41 9.31 -5.80 5.50
C CYS A 41 8.18 -5.63 6.53
N VAL A 42 7.94 -4.39 6.98
CA VAL A 42 6.93 -4.08 8.00
C VAL A 42 5.50 -4.37 7.53
N ALA A 43 5.20 -4.17 6.24
CA ALA A 43 3.87 -4.38 5.68
C ALA A 43 3.44 -5.85 5.74
N CYS A 44 4.38 -6.77 5.49
CA CYS A 44 4.11 -8.20 5.58
C CYS A 44 4.28 -8.73 7.01
N HIS A 45 5.14 -8.14 7.85
CA HIS A 45 5.44 -8.68 9.18
C HIS A 45 4.73 -7.95 10.31
N SER A 46 3.59 -7.32 10.04
CA SER A 46 2.75 -6.69 11.08
C SER A 46 1.28 -7.03 10.85
N ALA A 47 0.66 -7.75 11.78
CA ALA A 47 -0.78 -7.98 11.73
C ALA A 47 -1.58 -6.67 11.91
N PRO A 48 -2.78 -6.53 11.32
CA PRO A 48 -3.65 -5.39 11.60
C PRO A 48 -3.92 -5.24 13.11
N GLY A 49 -3.58 -4.09 13.68
CA GLY A 49 -3.67 -3.83 15.13
C GLY A 49 -2.61 -4.52 15.99
N GLY A 50 -1.66 -5.24 15.38
CA GLY A 50 -0.51 -5.85 16.04
C GLY A 50 0.67 -4.89 16.22
N LYS A 51 1.70 -5.34 16.94
CA LYS A 51 2.97 -4.60 17.04
C LYS A 51 3.75 -4.71 15.72
N PRO A 52 4.46 -3.65 15.29
CA PRO A 52 5.31 -3.70 14.10
C PRO A 52 6.30 -4.88 14.16
N PHE A 53 6.53 -5.54 13.02
CA PHE A 53 7.44 -6.69 12.88
C PHE A 53 7.09 -7.95 13.69
N ALA A 54 6.00 -7.96 14.46
CA ALA A 54 5.62 -9.11 15.30
C ALA A 54 4.95 -10.27 14.52
N GLY A 55 4.81 -10.16 13.20
CA GLY A 55 4.27 -11.20 12.32
C GLY A 55 2.74 -11.31 12.36
N ASN A 56 2.25 -12.52 12.06
CA ASN A 56 0.83 -12.89 12.03
C ASN A 56 -0.06 -12.16 10.99
N TYR A 57 0.53 -11.40 10.08
CA TYR A 57 -0.18 -10.90 8.90
C TYR A 57 -0.64 -12.08 8.04
N VAL A 58 -1.85 -11.98 7.47
CA VAL A 58 -2.46 -13.05 6.68
C VAL A 58 -2.29 -12.74 5.20
N LEU A 59 -1.42 -13.50 4.55
CA LEU A 59 -1.27 -13.50 3.09
C LEU A 59 -2.29 -14.48 2.49
N ASN A 60 -3.23 -13.96 1.71
CA ASN A 60 -4.12 -14.80 0.90
C ASN A 60 -3.37 -15.21 -0.36
N THR A 61 -3.10 -16.50 -0.50
CA THR A 61 -2.39 -17.03 -1.67
C THR A 61 -3.25 -18.09 -2.37
N PRO A 62 -2.98 -18.40 -3.65
CA PRO A 62 -3.69 -19.48 -4.35
C PRO A 62 -3.56 -20.85 -3.67
N ILE A 63 -2.52 -21.05 -2.85
CA ILE A 63 -2.28 -22.29 -2.11
C ILE A 63 -2.82 -22.27 -0.68
N GLY A 64 -3.60 -21.25 -0.31
CA GLY A 64 -4.16 -21.09 1.04
C GLY A 64 -3.64 -19.85 1.77
N LYS A 65 -3.95 -19.75 3.07
CA LYS A 65 -3.57 -18.58 3.87
C LYS A 65 -2.23 -18.82 4.55
N ILE A 66 -1.26 -17.95 4.29
CA ILE A 66 0.05 -17.99 4.93
C ILE A 66 0.09 -16.92 6.01
N ARG A 67 0.60 -17.27 7.19
CA ARG A 67 0.86 -16.30 8.26
C ARG A 67 2.33 -15.96 8.32
N THR A 68 2.66 -14.68 8.36
CA THR A 68 4.06 -14.24 8.37
C THR A 68 4.70 -14.43 9.75
N PRO A 69 6.00 -14.76 9.83
CA PRO A 69 6.70 -14.92 11.09
C PRO A 69 6.98 -13.58 11.77
N ASN A 70 7.29 -13.63 13.06
CA ASN A 70 7.78 -12.51 13.84
C ASN A 70 9.27 -12.26 13.52
N LEU A 71 9.63 -11.01 13.19
CA LEU A 71 11.01 -10.60 12.87
C LEU A 71 11.72 -9.90 14.02
N THR A 72 11.03 -9.66 15.15
CA THR A 72 11.65 -9.03 16.33
C THR A 72 12.71 -9.94 16.95
N PRO A 73 13.64 -9.43 17.78
CA PRO A 73 14.73 -10.23 18.35
C PRO A 73 14.32 -11.17 19.50
N ASP A 74 13.04 -11.52 19.60
CA ASP A 74 12.55 -12.46 20.61
C ASP A 74 13.12 -13.88 20.41
N ASP A 75 13.63 -14.50 21.48
CA ASP A 75 14.32 -15.81 21.49
C ASP A 75 13.42 -17.01 21.26
N GLU A 76 12.12 -16.89 21.51
CA GLU A 76 11.17 -17.98 21.39
C GLU A 76 10.38 -17.93 20.10
N THR A 77 10.01 -16.74 19.66
CA THR A 77 9.02 -16.54 18.59
C THR A 77 9.57 -15.77 17.40
N GLY A 78 10.72 -15.09 17.54
CA GLY A 78 11.31 -14.23 16.51
C GLY A 78 12.73 -14.64 16.08
N LEU A 79 13.54 -13.64 15.70
CA LEU A 79 14.91 -13.81 15.20
C LEU A 79 15.96 -13.91 16.33
N GLY A 80 15.54 -14.08 17.59
CA GLY A 80 16.38 -14.15 18.78
C GLY A 80 17.63 -15.03 18.65
N LYS A 81 17.39 -16.25 18.16
CA LYS A 81 18.39 -17.32 18.02
C LYS A 81 18.96 -17.45 16.60
N TRP A 82 18.58 -16.58 15.68
CA TRP A 82 19.07 -16.62 14.31
C TRP A 82 20.50 -16.06 14.25
N THR A 83 21.33 -16.62 13.38
CA THR A 83 22.61 -16.02 13.01
C THR A 83 22.45 -15.15 11.76
N ALA A 84 23.43 -14.28 11.50
CA ALA A 84 23.48 -13.52 10.25
C ALA A 84 23.53 -14.45 9.02
N ASP A 85 24.20 -15.60 9.13
CA ASP A 85 24.27 -16.61 8.07
C ASP A 85 22.90 -17.29 7.84
N ASP A 86 22.13 -17.57 8.89
CA ASP A 86 20.77 -18.09 8.75
C ASP A 86 19.85 -17.08 8.06
N PHE A 87 19.97 -15.80 8.43
CA PHE A 87 19.19 -14.73 7.81
C PHE A 87 19.56 -14.54 6.33
N TYR A 88 20.85 -14.50 6.02
CA TYR A 88 21.34 -14.44 4.64
C TYR A 88 20.85 -15.64 3.83
N ARG A 89 20.96 -16.86 4.37
CA ARG A 89 20.46 -18.08 3.73
C ARG A 89 18.95 -18.05 3.52
N ALA A 90 18.16 -17.47 4.42
CA ALA A 90 16.74 -17.28 4.18
C ALA A 90 16.51 -16.37 2.96
N LEU A 91 17.15 -15.20 2.90
CA LEU A 91 16.98 -14.26 1.79
C LEU A 91 17.49 -14.82 0.45
N HIS A 92 18.62 -15.52 0.46
CA HIS A 92 19.30 -16.01 -0.74
C HIS A 92 18.83 -17.38 -1.20
N GLU A 93 18.39 -18.22 -0.28
CA GLU A 93 18.08 -19.60 -0.57
C GLU A 93 16.68 -20.00 -0.14
N GLY A 94 15.91 -19.13 0.50
CA GLY A 94 14.56 -19.48 0.96
C GLY A 94 14.59 -20.66 1.93
N ILE A 95 15.61 -20.74 2.79
CA ILE A 95 15.79 -21.80 3.79
C ILE A 95 15.90 -21.14 5.17
N ASP A 96 15.07 -21.57 6.13
CA ASP A 96 15.09 -21.03 7.48
C ASP A 96 16.30 -21.52 8.33
N ASN A 97 16.35 -21.06 9.58
CA ASN A 97 17.39 -21.43 10.55
C ASN A 97 17.35 -22.93 10.96
N GLU A 98 16.27 -23.64 10.62
CA GLU A 98 16.10 -25.07 10.89
C GLU A 98 16.35 -25.93 9.64
N GLY A 99 16.72 -25.31 8.52
CA GLY A 99 16.99 -25.99 7.25
C GLY A 99 15.73 -26.30 6.43
N SER A 100 14.56 -25.80 6.83
CA SER A 100 13.31 -26.02 6.10
C SER A 100 13.10 -24.98 5.00
N TYR A 101 12.54 -25.42 3.87
CA TYR A 101 12.19 -24.53 2.76
C TYR A 101 11.03 -23.60 3.12
N LEU A 102 11.20 -22.33 2.74
CA LEU A 102 10.20 -21.28 2.80
C LEU A 102 9.33 -21.30 1.55
N TYR A 103 8.05 -20.98 1.72
CA TYR A 103 7.15 -20.78 0.57
C TYR A 103 7.58 -19.54 -0.23
N PRO A 104 7.48 -19.54 -1.57
CA PRO A 104 7.84 -18.38 -2.40
C PRO A 104 6.99 -17.11 -2.17
N ALA A 105 6.00 -17.18 -1.28
CA ALA A 105 5.36 -15.98 -0.72
C ALA A 105 6.35 -15.11 0.06
N PHE A 106 7.41 -15.71 0.63
CA PHE A 106 8.62 -15.00 0.98
C PHE A 106 9.44 -14.80 -0.30
N PRO A 107 9.70 -13.57 -0.77
CA PRO A 107 10.18 -13.31 -2.11
C PRO A 107 11.70 -13.52 -2.26
N PHE A 108 12.21 -14.66 -1.79
CA PHE A 108 13.62 -15.04 -1.89
C PHE A 108 14.14 -15.10 -3.34
N ALA A 109 13.24 -15.30 -4.32
CA ALA A 109 13.57 -15.23 -5.76
C ALA A 109 14.02 -13.83 -6.23
N TRP A 110 13.72 -12.80 -5.45
CA TRP A 110 14.17 -11.42 -5.64
C TRP A 110 15.22 -11.04 -4.59
N TYR A 111 15.00 -11.37 -3.32
CA TYR A 111 15.94 -11.03 -2.24
C TYR A 111 17.33 -11.66 -2.39
N THR A 112 17.48 -12.74 -3.16
CA THR A 112 18.81 -13.25 -3.52
C THR A 112 19.69 -12.23 -4.24
N LYS A 113 19.14 -11.14 -4.76
CA LYS A 113 19.91 -10.03 -5.35
C LYS A 113 20.62 -9.15 -4.32
N VAL A 114 20.19 -9.19 -3.07
CA VAL A 114 20.73 -8.36 -1.97
C VAL A 114 22.15 -8.79 -1.62
N THR A 115 23.09 -7.86 -1.54
CA THR A 115 24.47 -8.15 -1.14
C THR A 115 24.55 -8.65 0.29
N ARG A 116 25.56 -9.47 0.62
CA ARG A 116 25.82 -9.89 2.01
C ARG A 116 25.82 -8.73 3.01
N GLU A 117 26.49 -7.63 2.69
CA GLU A 117 26.60 -6.47 3.58
C GLU A 117 25.24 -5.85 3.89
N ASP A 118 24.37 -5.74 2.89
CA ASP A 118 23.01 -5.22 3.04
C ASP A 118 22.10 -6.19 3.80
N SER A 119 22.26 -7.51 3.60
CA SER A 119 21.57 -8.53 4.41
C SER A 119 21.96 -8.41 5.89
N ASP A 120 23.25 -8.27 6.19
CA ASP A 120 23.75 -8.13 7.55
C ASP A 120 23.29 -6.81 8.18
N ALA A 121 23.19 -5.72 7.40
CA ALA A 121 22.63 -4.46 7.88
C ALA A 121 21.15 -4.59 8.24
N ILE A 122 20.33 -5.20 7.37
CA ILE A 122 18.91 -5.47 7.67
C ILE A 122 18.79 -6.32 8.95
N PHE A 123 19.60 -7.38 9.06
CA PHE A 123 19.59 -8.23 10.24
C PHE A 123 19.96 -7.46 11.51
N ALA A 124 21.00 -6.61 11.47
CA ALA A 124 21.40 -5.76 12.59
C ALA A 124 20.28 -4.81 13.03
N TYR A 125 19.56 -4.20 12.07
CA TYR A 125 18.38 -3.39 12.37
C TYR A 125 17.28 -4.20 13.05
N LEU A 126 16.89 -5.34 12.50
CA LEU A 126 15.86 -6.20 13.09
C LEU A 126 16.25 -6.67 14.50
N ARG A 127 17.55 -6.93 14.73
CA ARG A 127 18.09 -7.28 16.05
C ARG A 127 18.08 -6.13 17.06
N SER A 128 17.97 -4.88 16.59
CA SER A 128 17.90 -3.68 17.44
C SER A 128 16.48 -3.34 17.93
N LEU A 129 15.45 -3.98 17.38
CA LEU A 129 14.04 -3.71 17.72
C LEU A 129 13.68 -4.17 19.15
N GLU A 130 12.58 -3.63 19.68
CA GLU A 130 11.99 -4.16 20.92
C GLU A 130 11.56 -5.63 20.70
N PRO A 131 12.00 -6.60 21.53
CA PRO A 131 11.52 -7.96 21.45
C PRO A 131 10.01 -8.04 21.71
N VAL A 132 9.29 -8.72 20.83
CA VAL A 132 7.86 -8.99 21.02
C VAL A 132 7.66 -10.49 21.02
N LYS A 133 7.17 -11.03 22.13
CA LYS A 133 6.79 -12.44 22.22
C LYS A 133 5.41 -12.66 21.59
N GLU A 134 5.39 -12.98 20.30
CA GLU A 134 4.18 -13.20 19.51
C GLU A 134 4.30 -14.51 18.72
N PRO A 135 3.77 -15.64 19.24
CA PRO A 135 3.81 -16.91 18.54
C PRO A 135 3.06 -16.84 17.20
N ARG A 136 3.73 -17.28 16.13
CA ARG A 136 3.09 -17.37 14.81
C ARG A 136 1.95 -18.40 14.85
N LYS A 137 0.74 -17.98 14.53
CA LYS A 137 -0.41 -18.88 14.35
C LYS A 137 -0.17 -19.79 13.13
N PRO A 138 -0.74 -21.01 13.10
CA PRO A 138 -0.59 -21.90 11.96
C PRO A 138 -1.10 -21.27 10.65
N SER A 139 -0.43 -21.61 9.55
CA SER A 139 -0.91 -21.30 8.19
C SER A 139 -1.98 -22.32 7.78
N GLU A 140 -2.98 -21.87 7.03
CA GLU A 140 -4.11 -22.68 6.56
C GLU A 140 -3.83 -23.08 5.10
N ILE A 141 -2.87 -23.99 4.91
CA ILE A 141 -2.46 -24.51 3.60
C ILE A 141 -3.00 -25.95 3.48
N PRO A 142 -3.91 -26.25 2.53
CA PRO A 142 -4.44 -27.59 2.34
C PRO A 142 -3.42 -28.53 1.69
N PHE A 143 -3.64 -29.83 1.84
CA PHE A 143 -2.95 -30.85 1.04
C PHE A 143 -3.26 -30.66 -0.46
N PRO A 144 -2.30 -30.88 -1.37
CA PRO A 144 -0.92 -31.34 -1.13
C PRO A 144 0.09 -30.21 -0.86
N PHE A 145 -0.33 -28.94 -0.91
CA PHE A 145 0.57 -27.80 -0.81
C PHE A 145 1.21 -27.62 0.56
N ASN A 146 0.67 -28.27 1.61
CA ASN A 146 1.28 -28.30 2.94
C ASN A 146 2.56 -29.15 3.01
N ILE A 147 2.85 -29.98 2.01
CA ILE A 147 4.06 -30.80 1.92
C ILE A 147 5.20 -29.96 1.37
N ARG A 148 6.03 -29.39 2.25
CA ARG A 148 7.16 -28.50 1.89
C ARG A 148 8.17 -29.13 0.94
N THR A 149 8.34 -30.46 0.92
CA THR A 149 9.26 -31.12 -0.02
C THR A 149 8.84 -30.98 -1.49
N ALA A 150 7.56 -30.74 -1.77
CA ALA A 150 7.10 -30.42 -3.13
C ALA A 150 7.70 -29.10 -3.66
N LEU A 151 8.13 -28.19 -2.77
CA LEU A 151 8.83 -26.96 -3.15
C LEU A 151 10.23 -27.23 -3.71
N ILE A 152 10.85 -28.38 -3.42
CA ILE A 152 12.16 -28.74 -3.96
C ILE A 152 12.08 -28.86 -5.49
N THR A 153 11.07 -29.55 -6.00
CA THR A 153 10.83 -29.69 -7.44
C THR A 153 10.61 -28.35 -8.10
N TRP A 154 9.78 -27.49 -7.49
CA TRP A 154 9.52 -26.15 -7.98
C TRP A 154 10.80 -25.29 -7.99
N ARG A 155 11.55 -25.26 -6.89
CA ARG A 155 12.80 -24.49 -6.75
C ARG A 155 13.83 -24.91 -7.79
N THR A 156 14.01 -26.21 -7.98
CA THR A 156 14.95 -26.77 -8.97
C THR A 156 14.60 -26.32 -10.39
N ALA A 157 13.31 -26.15 -10.69
CA ALA A 157 12.86 -25.74 -12.02
C ALA A 157 12.86 -24.22 -12.25
N PHE A 158 12.64 -23.40 -11.19
CA PHE A 158 12.26 -21.99 -11.37
C PHE A 158 13.09 -20.97 -10.59
N PHE A 159 14.01 -21.40 -9.72
CA PHE A 159 14.82 -20.49 -8.90
C PHE A 159 16.30 -20.54 -9.30
N THR A 160 16.92 -19.37 -9.40
CA THR A 160 18.37 -19.21 -9.59
C THR A 160 18.88 -18.21 -8.56
N ALA A 161 19.70 -18.69 -7.62
CA ALA A 161 20.35 -17.84 -6.63
C ALA A 161 21.42 -16.96 -7.29
N GLY A 162 21.60 -15.75 -6.75
CA GLY A 162 22.76 -14.92 -7.03
C GLY A 162 22.48 -13.45 -6.81
N GLU A 163 23.46 -12.78 -6.21
CA GLU A 163 23.50 -11.34 -6.01
C GLU A 163 23.30 -10.56 -7.31
N PHE A 164 22.85 -9.31 -7.17
CA PHE A 164 22.80 -8.38 -8.28
C PHE A 164 24.20 -8.16 -8.85
N LYS A 165 24.31 -8.23 -10.18
CA LYS A 165 25.56 -7.96 -10.89
C LYS A 165 25.38 -6.66 -11.67
N PRO A 166 26.09 -5.57 -11.30
CA PRO A 166 26.05 -4.34 -12.07
C PRO A 166 26.44 -4.57 -13.53
N ASP A 167 25.69 -4.00 -14.45
CA ASP A 167 26.06 -3.95 -15.87
C ASP A 167 27.17 -2.89 -16.04
N PRO A 168 28.37 -3.27 -16.50
CA PRO A 168 29.46 -2.31 -16.71
C PRO A 168 29.17 -1.26 -17.79
N ASN A 169 28.16 -1.48 -18.64
CA ASN A 169 27.75 -0.53 -19.68
C ASN A 169 26.62 0.41 -19.21
N ALA A 170 26.03 0.15 -18.05
CA ALA A 170 25.00 0.99 -17.47
C ALA A 170 25.60 2.04 -16.52
N SER A 171 24.92 3.18 -16.37
CA SER A 171 25.31 4.17 -15.38
C SER A 171 25.17 3.61 -13.94
N ALA A 172 25.87 4.23 -12.98
CA ALA A 172 25.71 3.88 -11.57
C ALA A 172 24.26 4.04 -11.08
N GLU A 173 23.55 5.04 -11.60
CA GLU A 173 22.13 5.27 -11.31
C GLU A 173 21.24 4.12 -11.82
N VAL A 174 21.42 3.69 -13.06
CA VAL A 174 20.66 2.55 -13.62
C VAL A 174 20.97 1.27 -12.84
N ASN A 175 22.23 1.02 -12.50
CA ASN A 175 22.60 -0.14 -11.69
C ASN A 175 21.99 -0.09 -10.28
N ARG A 176 21.95 1.10 -9.65
CA ARG A 176 21.27 1.28 -8.36
C ARG A 176 19.77 1.01 -8.48
N GLY A 177 19.13 1.49 -9.54
CA GLY A 177 17.73 1.22 -9.82
C GLY A 177 17.45 -0.25 -10.03
N GLY A 178 18.29 -0.94 -10.80
CA GLY A 178 18.18 -2.38 -11.03
C GLY A 178 18.30 -3.18 -9.74
N TYR A 179 19.23 -2.80 -8.86
CA TYR A 179 19.38 -3.42 -7.54
C TYR A 179 18.11 -3.30 -6.69
N LEU A 180 17.47 -2.13 -6.67
CA LEU A 180 16.26 -1.89 -5.90
C LEU A 180 15.03 -2.55 -6.53
N VAL A 181 14.85 -2.43 -7.84
CA VAL A 181 13.67 -2.97 -8.56
C VAL A 181 13.69 -4.50 -8.61
N GLU A 182 14.85 -5.12 -8.83
CA GLU A 182 14.98 -6.58 -8.93
C GLU A 182 15.26 -7.27 -7.59
N GLY A 183 15.76 -6.54 -6.60
CA GLY A 183 16.04 -7.03 -5.25
C GLY A 183 14.92 -6.72 -4.28
N LEU A 184 15.19 -5.82 -3.32
CA LEU A 184 14.29 -5.55 -2.20
C LEU A 184 12.90 -5.04 -2.63
N GLY A 185 12.83 -4.18 -3.66
CA GLY A 185 11.55 -3.69 -4.17
C GLY A 185 10.74 -4.73 -4.94
N HIS A 186 11.35 -5.84 -5.35
CA HIS A 186 10.75 -7.02 -5.98
C HIS A 186 9.60 -6.70 -6.95
N CYS A 187 9.74 -5.66 -7.78
CA CYS A 187 8.59 -5.08 -8.49
C CYS A 187 7.97 -6.09 -9.47
N GLY A 188 8.82 -6.97 -10.02
CA GLY A 188 8.42 -8.07 -10.89
C GLY A 188 7.59 -9.16 -10.19
N MET A 189 7.45 -9.16 -8.87
CA MET A 189 6.56 -10.08 -8.17
C MET A 189 5.09 -9.77 -8.46
N CYS A 190 4.74 -8.49 -8.54
CA CYS A 190 3.37 -8.04 -8.82
C CYS A 190 3.20 -7.68 -10.30
N HIS A 191 4.16 -6.97 -10.88
CA HIS A 191 4.04 -6.41 -12.23
C HIS A 191 4.43 -7.42 -13.33
N ASN A 192 4.21 -8.72 -13.16
CA ASN A 192 4.59 -9.73 -14.16
C ASN A 192 3.41 -10.59 -14.61
N ALA A 193 3.24 -10.72 -15.92
CA ALA A 193 2.12 -11.43 -16.54
C ALA A 193 2.20 -12.95 -16.33
N ASN A 194 3.41 -13.49 -16.23
CA ASN A 194 3.63 -14.93 -16.14
C ASN A 194 3.75 -15.36 -14.68
N LYS A 195 2.60 -15.71 -14.09
CA LYS A 195 2.43 -16.01 -12.66
C LYS A 195 2.84 -17.42 -12.24
N ILE A 196 3.93 -17.98 -12.76
CA ILE A 196 4.50 -19.13 -12.05
C ILE A 196 5.06 -18.57 -10.75
N VAL A 197 4.30 -18.73 -9.65
CA VAL A 197 4.57 -18.21 -8.31
C VAL A 197 6.04 -18.40 -7.98
N GLY A 198 6.81 -17.31 -7.83
CA GLY A 198 8.24 -17.30 -7.49
C GLY A 198 9.22 -17.37 -8.68
N ASN A 199 8.77 -17.36 -9.93
CA ASN A 199 9.64 -17.46 -11.10
C ASN A 199 10.18 -16.08 -11.52
N SER A 200 11.44 -15.81 -11.20
CA SER A 200 12.15 -14.59 -11.63
C SER A 200 12.83 -14.72 -13.00
N GLY A 201 12.89 -15.92 -13.60
CA GLY A 201 13.75 -16.23 -14.75
C GLY A 201 13.09 -16.29 -16.14
N LEU A 202 11.77 -16.56 -16.26
CA LEU A 202 11.15 -16.92 -17.56
C LEU A 202 10.17 -15.89 -18.16
N ALA A 203 10.21 -14.62 -17.79
CA ALA A 203 9.32 -13.64 -18.40
C ALA A 203 9.99 -12.29 -18.60
N GLY A 204 9.78 -11.70 -19.78
CA GLY A 204 9.99 -10.27 -20.02
C GLY A 204 9.36 -9.50 -18.87
N LYS A 205 10.23 -8.85 -18.11
CA LYS A 205 10.00 -8.36 -16.76
C LYS A 205 9.04 -7.17 -16.84
N LEU A 206 8.11 -7.07 -15.89
CA LEU A 206 7.34 -5.85 -15.62
C LEU A 206 6.11 -5.54 -16.51
N GLY A 207 5.60 -6.53 -17.25
CA GLY A 207 4.45 -6.39 -18.15
C GLY A 207 3.04 -6.32 -17.54
N GLY A 208 2.91 -6.30 -16.21
CA GLY A 208 1.62 -6.28 -15.51
C GLY A 208 1.00 -7.65 -15.29
N GLY A 209 0.08 -7.76 -14.32
CA GLY A 209 -0.59 -9.02 -13.94
C GLY A 209 -1.47 -8.87 -12.70
N VAL A 210 -2.35 -9.86 -12.45
CA VAL A 210 -3.24 -9.84 -11.28
C VAL A 210 -2.60 -10.47 -10.05
N ILE A 211 -2.53 -9.73 -8.94
CA ILE A 211 -2.03 -10.17 -7.63
C ILE A 211 -3.10 -9.89 -6.56
N ASP A 212 -3.43 -10.89 -5.74
CA ASP A 212 -4.49 -10.79 -4.70
C ASP A 212 -5.82 -10.21 -5.23
N GLY A 213 -6.16 -10.53 -6.48
CA GLY A 213 -7.34 -10.03 -7.18
C GLY A 213 -7.33 -8.52 -7.49
N TRP A 214 -6.18 -7.86 -7.43
CA TRP A 214 -5.93 -6.51 -7.95
C TRP A 214 -5.07 -6.60 -9.22
N TYR A 215 -5.24 -5.66 -10.16
CA TYR A 215 -4.40 -5.60 -11.35
C TYR A 215 -3.18 -4.70 -11.08
N ALA A 216 -1.98 -5.29 -11.10
CA ALA A 216 -0.73 -4.55 -11.12
C ALA A 216 -0.39 -4.20 -12.59
N PRO A 217 -0.30 -2.92 -12.96
CA PRO A 217 -0.16 -2.50 -14.36
C PRO A 217 1.18 -2.90 -14.98
N ASN A 218 1.27 -2.81 -16.31
CA ASN A 218 2.55 -2.80 -16.98
C ASN A 218 3.36 -1.57 -16.50
N ILE A 219 4.64 -1.74 -16.18
CA ILE A 219 5.54 -0.65 -15.77
C ILE A 219 6.80 -0.58 -16.64
N THR A 220 6.76 -1.22 -17.82
CA THR A 220 7.75 -0.99 -18.88
C THR A 220 7.48 0.35 -19.58
N PRO A 221 8.43 0.87 -20.39
CA PRO A 221 8.28 2.12 -21.16
C PRO A 221 7.30 2.03 -22.34
N ASP A 222 6.15 1.38 -22.15
CA ASP A 222 5.03 1.35 -23.10
C ASP A 222 4.16 2.60 -22.92
N ASP A 223 3.80 3.29 -24.01
CA ASP A 223 3.10 4.58 -23.95
C ASP A 223 1.61 4.47 -23.56
N HIS A 224 1.03 3.27 -23.63
CA HIS A 224 -0.41 3.11 -23.45
C HIS A 224 -0.77 2.47 -22.10
N THR A 225 -0.19 1.31 -21.81
CA THR A 225 -0.44 0.50 -20.61
C THR A 225 0.70 0.58 -19.60
N GLY A 226 1.86 1.08 -20.03
CA GLY A 226 3.09 1.24 -19.24
C GLY A 226 3.32 2.65 -18.71
N ILE A 227 4.58 2.93 -18.34
CA ILE A 227 5.03 4.25 -17.87
C ILE A 227 5.55 5.15 -19.00
N GLY A 228 5.53 4.69 -20.25
CA GLY A 228 6.17 5.36 -21.40
C GLY A 228 5.70 6.80 -21.60
N SER A 229 4.40 7.03 -21.40
CA SER A 229 3.74 8.32 -21.58
C SER A 229 3.81 9.25 -20.36
N TRP A 230 4.29 8.76 -19.22
CA TRP A 230 4.59 9.57 -18.05
C TRP A 230 5.99 10.15 -18.13
N SER A 231 6.19 11.39 -17.67
CA SER A 231 7.53 11.92 -17.43
C SER A 231 8.19 11.23 -16.24
N ASP A 232 9.52 11.29 -16.15
CA ASP A 232 10.24 10.71 -15.01
C ASP A 232 9.80 11.32 -13.68
N ASP A 233 9.56 12.64 -13.65
CA ASP A 233 9.05 13.33 -12.47
C ASP A 233 7.65 12.83 -12.07
N GLN A 234 6.77 12.52 -13.02
CA GLN A 234 5.45 11.94 -12.73
C GLN A 234 5.58 10.54 -12.13
N VAL A 235 6.49 9.71 -12.63
CA VAL A 235 6.72 8.38 -12.07
C VAL A 235 7.31 8.50 -10.66
N VAL A 236 8.29 9.39 -10.44
CA VAL A 236 8.85 9.65 -9.10
C VAL A 236 7.76 10.14 -8.15
N GLU A 237 6.94 11.11 -8.55
CA GLU A 237 5.84 11.62 -7.73
C GLU A 237 4.83 10.53 -7.37
N TYR A 238 4.50 9.64 -8.33
CA TYR A 238 3.66 8.49 -8.06
C TYR A 238 4.28 7.51 -7.06
N LEU A 239 5.58 7.22 -7.16
CA LEU A 239 6.25 6.34 -6.18
C LEU A 239 6.33 7.00 -4.78
N LYS A 240 6.41 8.33 -4.72
CA LYS A 240 6.45 9.08 -3.45
C LYS A 240 5.09 9.19 -2.77
N THR A 241 4.05 9.43 -3.55
CA THR A 241 2.74 9.84 -3.02
C THR A 241 1.67 8.80 -3.32
N GLY A 242 1.75 8.14 -4.47
CA GLY A 242 0.68 7.31 -5.02
C GLY A 242 -0.28 8.08 -5.90
N ALA A 243 0.09 9.28 -6.31
CA ALA A 243 -0.61 10.04 -7.34
C ALA A 243 0.37 10.57 -8.40
N ALA A 244 0.01 10.42 -9.67
CA ALA A 244 0.63 11.15 -10.77
C ALA A 244 -0.37 12.20 -11.27
N PRO A 245 -0.05 13.50 -11.19
CA PRO A 245 -0.90 14.54 -11.76
C PRO A 245 -0.70 14.66 -13.28
N GLY A 246 -1.54 15.44 -13.94
CA GLY A 246 -1.40 15.78 -15.37
C GLY A 246 -2.47 15.16 -16.26
N ASN A 247 -2.21 15.11 -17.58
CA ASN A 247 -3.18 14.71 -18.60
C ASN A 247 -3.46 13.21 -18.65
N GLN A 248 -2.62 12.39 -18.02
CA GLN A 248 -2.81 10.95 -17.85
C GLN A 248 -2.59 10.60 -16.38
N PRO A 249 -3.55 10.96 -15.51
CA PRO A 249 -3.34 10.83 -14.09
C PRO A 249 -3.31 9.36 -13.67
N GLY A 250 -2.65 9.08 -12.55
CA GLY A 250 -2.67 7.76 -11.92
C GLY A 250 -2.90 7.91 -10.43
N VAL A 251 -3.67 6.98 -9.86
CA VAL A 251 -3.86 6.90 -8.40
C VAL A 251 -3.66 5.46 -7.96
N ALA A 252 -2.83 5.29 -6.93
CA ALA A 252 -2.57 4.00 -6.32
C ALA A 252 -3.80 3.51 -5.55
N ALA A 253 -4.07 2.22 -5.68
CA ALA A 253 -5.12 1.52 -4.95
C ALA A 253 -4.62 0.15 -4.51
N GLY A 254 -5.33 -0.48 -3.58
CA GLY A 254 -5.02 -1.83 -3.13
C GLY A 254 -3.59 -1.99 -2.60
N PRO A 255 -2.90 -3.11 -2.91
CA PRO A 255 -1.55 -3.39 -2.44
C PRO A 255 -0.53 -2.33 -2.84
N MET A 256 -0.64 -1.73 -4.04
CA MET A 256 0.31 -0.70 -4.49
C MET A 256 0.28 0.53 -3.57
N ARG A 257 -0.91 0.92 -3.09
CA ARG A 257 -1.05 2.02 -2.12
C ARG A 257 -0.32 1.70 -0.81
N GLN A 258 -0.45 0.47 -0.32
CA GLN A 258 0.25 0.01 0.88
C GLN A 258 1.77 0.03 0.66
N THR A 259 2.26 -0.49 -0.46
CA THR A 259 3.70 -0.46 -0.80
C THR A 259 4.24 0.96 -0.86
N ILE A 260 3.45 1.93 -1.34
CA ILE A 260 3.85 3.35 -1.31
C ILE A 260 3.88 3.89 0.12
N GLU A 261 2.81 3.71 0.90
CA GLU A 261 2.74 4.19 2.28
C GLU A 261 3.83 3.59 3.17
N GLU A 262 4.07 2.28 3.03
CA GLU A 262 4.93 1.54 3.94
C GLU A 262 6.41 1.53 3.51
N SER A 263 6.70 1.63 2.21
CA SER A 263 8.05 1.57 1.64
C SER A 263 8.41 2.81 0.80
N LEU A 264 7.85 2.95 -0.41
CA LEU A 264 8.42 3.83 -1.44
C LEU A 264 8.40 5.32 -1.07
N SER A 265 7.37 5.78 -0.36
CA SER A 265 7.25 7.16 0.12
C SER A 265 8.33 7.56 1.14
N LYS A 266 9.03 6.58 1.71
CA LYS A 266 10.10 6.76 2.69
C LYS A 266 11.50 6.65 2.07
N LEU A 267 11.59 6.33 0.77
CA LEU A 267 12.87 6.26 0.07
C LEU A 267 13.39 7.64 -0.32
N THR A 268 14.69 7.73 -0.53
CA THR A 268 15.31 8.97 -0.99
C THR A 268 14.92 9.26 -2.45
N ASP A 269 14.82 10.54 -2.79
CA ASP A 269 14.61 11.00 -4.17
C ASP A 269 15.61 10.39 -5.16
N ALA A 270 16.86 10.22 -4.74
CA ALA A 270 17.91 9.63 -5.57
C ALA A 270 17.61 8.17 -5.91
N ASP A 271 17.13 7.38 -4.94
CA ASP A 271 16.76 5.98 -5.17
C ASP A 271 15.49 5.85 -6.00
N LEU A 272 14.49 6.71 -5.79
CA LEU A 272 13.29 6.72 -6.64
C LEU A 272 13.63 7.08 -8.09
N LYS A 273 14.50 8.08 -8.30
CA LYS A 273 15.02 8.42 -9.64
C LYS A 273 15.82 7.28 -10.27
N ALA A 274 16.66 6.60 -9.48
CA ALA A 274 17.39 5.43 -9.93
C ALA A 274 16.45 4.30 -10.37
N MET A 275 15.40 4.01 -9.59
CA MET A 275 14.38 3.03 -9.97
C MET A 275 13.72 3.41 -11.30
N VAL A 276 13.34 4.68 -11.49
CA VAL A 276 12.79 5.16 -12.77
C VAL A 276 13.80 5.01 -13.91
N ALA A 277 15.05 5.43 -13.73
CA ALA A 277 16.10 5.29 -14.73
C ALA A 277 16.27 3.82 -15.16
N TYR A 278 16.23 2.88 -14.22
CA TYR A 278 16.25 1.45 -14.52
C TYR A 278 15.01 0.99 -15.31
N LEU A 279 13.81 1.40 -14.89
CA LEU A 279 12.56 1.07 -15.60
C LEU A 279 12.57 1.57 -17.05
N ARG A 280 13.18 2.74 -17.30
CA ARG A 280 13.37 3.30 -18.66
C ARG A 280 14.28 2.45 -19.56
N THR A 281 15.17 1.64 -18.99
CA THR A 281 16.02 0.73 -19.77
C THR A 281 15.30 -0.56 -20.19
N GLN A 282 14.12 -0.85 -19.62
CA GLN A 282 13.40 -2.07 -19.93
C GLN A 282 12.83 -2.02 -21.34
N LYS A 283 12.74 -3.19 -21.98
CA LYS A 283 12.04 -3.31 -23.26
C LYS A 283 10.55 -3.04 -23.04
N ALA A 284 9.99 -2.08 -23.76
CA ALA A 284 8.56 -1.83 -23.78
C ALA A 284 7.80 -3.12 -24.13
N LYS A 285 6.82 -3.46 -23.29
CA LYS A 285 5.92 -4.58 -23.53
C LYS A 285 4.57 -4.04 -23.98
N GLU A 286 4.39 -3.99 -25.28
CA GLU A 286 3.13 -3.65 -25.93
C GLU A 286 2.17 -4.84 -25.81
N SER A 287 1.52 -5.01 -24.65
CA SER A 287 0.58 -6.13 -24.42
C SER A 287 -0.77 -5.92 -25.11
N TYR A 288 -1.10 -4.68 -25.49
CA TYR A 288 -2.43 -4.32 -26.00
C TYR A 288 -2.38 -3.60 -27.35
N LYS A 289 -3.27 -3.99 -28.29
CA LYS A 289 -3.41 -3.37 -29.60
C LYS A 289 -4.70 -2.55 -29.66
N VAL A 290 -4.56 -1.25 -29.96
CA VAL A 290 -5.64 -0.25 -30.09
C VAL A 290 -6.79 -0.67 -31.05
N LYS A 291 -6.60 -1.68 -31.89
CA LYS A 291 -7.61 -2.12 -32.87
C LYS A 291 -8.73 -2.97 -32.27
N ASP A 292 -8.57 -3.44 -31.03
CA ASP A 292 -9.51 -4.34 -30.35
C ASP A 292 -10.46 -3.59 -29.38
N LEU A 293 -10.66 -2.28 -29.60
CA LEU A 293 -11.37 -1.38 -28.69
C LEU A 293 -12.83 -1.17 -29.07
N GLN A 294 -13.71 -1.20 -28.07
CA GLN A 294 -15.10 -0.82 -28.19
C GLN A 294 -15.31 0.54 -27.50
N ALA A 295 -15.67 1.57 -28.25
CA ALA A 295 -15.92 2.89 -27.69
C ALA A 295 -17.35 3.00 -27.13
N PHE A 296 -17.50 3.54 -25.91
CA PHE A 296 -18.79 3.69 -25.21
C PHE A 296 -19.35 5.11 -25.33
N ASN A 297 -19.08 5.80 -26.45
CA ASN A 297 -19.28 7.23 -26.62
C ASN A 297 -20.76 7.67 -26.76
N GLN A 298 -21.72 6.76 -26.64
CA GLN A 298 -23.15 7.03 -26.79
C GLN A 298 -23.83 7.19 -25.43
N ALA A 299 -24.87 8.03 -25.37
CA ALA A 299 -25.60 8.31 -24.12
C ALA A 299 -26.34 7.09 -23.55
N ASP A 300 -26.65 6.11 -24.39
CA ASP A 300 -27.33 4.85 -24.05
C ASP A 300 -26.36 3.67 -23.87
N ALA A 301 -25.04 3.94 -23.86
CA ALA A 301 -24.06 2.89 -23.62
C ALA A 301 -24.32 2.18 -22.27
N PRO A 302 -24.20 0.84 -22.21
CA PRO A 302 -24.34 0.10 -20.96
C PRO A 302 -23.49 0.71 -19.86
N GLY A 303 -24.07 0.92 -18.67
CA GLY A 303 -23.40 1.53 -17.53
C GLY A 303 -23.44 3.07 -17.47
N ALA A 304 -23.81 3.77 -18.55
CA ALA A 304 -23.86 5.24 -18.55
C ALA A 304 -24.87 5.81 -17.54
N ALA A 305 -26.06 5.20 -17.43
CA ALA A 305 -27.08 5.59 -16.45
C ALA A 305 -26.63 5.32 -15.00
N THR A 306 -25.94 4.20 -14.78
CA THR A 306 -25.32 3.86 -13.49
C THR A 306 -24.24 4.88 -13.13
N TYR A 307 -23.36 5.23 -14.08
CA TYR A 307 -22.35 6.27 -13.88
C TYR A 307 -22.97 7.61 -13.51
N LEU A 308 -24.01 8.04 -14.24
CA LEU A 308 -24.71 9.28 -13.96
C LEU A 308 -25.27 9.29 -12.53
N SER A 309 -25.87 8.19 -12.10
CA SER A 309 -26.54 8.07 -10.81
C SER A 309 -25.58 7.99 -9.62
N TYR A 310 -24.47 7.26 -9.76
CA TYR A 310 -23.60 6.94 -8.62
C TYR A 310 -22.23 7.63 -8.63
N CYS A 311 -21.73 8.06 -9.79
CA CYS A 311 -20.34 8.51 -9.94
C CYS A 311 -20.22 9.98 -10.33
N SER A 312 -21.15 10.48 -11.16
CA SER A 312 -21.01 11.79 -11.83
C SER A 312 -21.01 13.01 -10.90
N SER A 313 -21.61 12.91 -9.72
CA SER A 313 -21.61 13.99 -8.73
C SER A 313 -20.19 14.36 -8.28
N CYS A 314 -19.32 13.35 -8.16
CA CYS A 314 -17.92 13.51 -7.80
C CYS A 314 -17.02 13.57 -9.04
N HIS A 315 -17.08 12.57 -9.92
CA HIS A 315 -16.17 12.42 -11.06
C HIS A 315 -16.55 13.24 -12.31
N LYS A 316 -17.66 13.98 -12.24
CA LYS A 316 -18.26 14.79 -13.32
C LYS A 316 -18.78 13.95 -14.50
N PRO A 317 -19.77 14.44 -15.26
CA PRO A 317 -20.28 13.73 -16.44
C PRO A 317 -19.21 13.45 -17.50
N ASP A 318 -18.17 14.29 -17.58
CA ASP A 318 -17.06 14.15 -18.53
C ASP A 318 -15.86 13.37 -17.96
N GLY A 319 -15.99 12.78 -16.78
CA GLY A 319 -14.97 11.95 -16.15
C GLY A 319 -13.71 12.71 -15.71
N LYS A 320 -13.68 14.04 -15.77
CA LYS A 320 -12.50 14.83 -15.41
C LYS A 320 -12.31 15.03 -13.90
N GLY A 321 -13.31 14.68 -13.11
CA GLY A 321 -13.26 14.89 -11.66
C GLY A 321 -13.16 16.36 -11.27
N VAL A 322 -12.50 16.62 -10.16
CA VAL A 322 -12.24 17.96 -9.62
C VAL A 322 -10.76 18.03 -9.30
N GLU A 323 -10.03 18.90 -9.99
CA GLU A 323 -8.58 19.04 -9.80
C GLU A 323 -8.21 19.17 -8.31
N GLY A 324 -7.25 18.35 -7.88
CA GLY A 324 -6.77 18.29 -6.49
C GLY A 324 -7.74 17.73 -5.45
N ALA A 325 -8.97 17.35 -5.82
CA ALA A 325 -9.99 16.87 -4.87
C ALA A 325 -10.63 15.53 -5.26
N ILE A 326 -10.94 15.32 -6.54
CA ILE A 326 -11.48 14.07 -7.08
C ILE A 326 -10.68 13.72 -8.33
N PRO A 327 -10.00 12.56 -8.38
CA PRO A 327 -9.17 12.22 -9.52
C PRO A 327 -10.00 12.07 -10.80
N ALA A 328 -9.41 12.46 -11.93
CA ALA A 328 -9.99 12.18 -13.23
C ALA A 328 -10.00 10.67 -13.49
N LEU A 329 -11.09 10.20 -14.07
CA LEU A 329 -11.23 8.87 -14.66
C LEU A 329 -10.86 8.91 -16.14
N ALA A 330 -11.15 10.01 -16.82
CA ALA A 330 -10.71 10.26 -18.20
C ALA A 330 -9.18 10.34 -18.26
N GLY A 331 -8.57 9.60 -19.19
CA GLY A 331 -7.12 9.51 -19.38
C GLY A 331 -6.38 8.75 -18.28
N ASN A 332 -7.06 8.24 -17.24
CA ASN A 332 -6.40 7.68 -16.08
C ASN A 332 -5.77 6.31 -16.41
N THR A 333 -4.47 6.15 -16.17
CA THR A 333 -3.74 4.93 -16.57
C THR A 333 -4.14 3.71 -15.75
N SER A 334 -4.51 3.89 -14.46
CA SER A 334 -5.03 2.80 -13.63
C SER A 334 -6.40 2.32 -14.11
N VAL A 335 -7.22 3.22 -14.68
CA VAL A 335 -8.51 2.87 -15.29
C VAL A 335 -8.28 2.10 -16.59
N GLN A 336 -7.32 2.56 -17.40
CA GLN A 336 -7.01 2.01 -18.72
C GLN A 336 -6.11 0.78 -18.71
N ALA A 337 -5.71 0.29 -17.53
CA ALA A 337 -4.93 -0.93 -17.41
C ALA A 337 -5.67 -2.14 -18.03
N GLU A 338 -4.91 -3.12 -18.53
CA GLU A 338 -5.43 -4.27 -19.27
C GLU A 338 -6.55 -4.99 -18.50
N GLY A 339 -6.37 -5.26 -17.21
CA GLY A 339 -7.35 -5.92 -16.36
C GLY A 339 -8.32 -4.96 -15.65
N PRO A 340 -9.60 -5.32 -15.47
CA PRO A 340 -10.64 -4.50 -14.84
C PRO A 340 -10.64 -4.56 -13.31
N GLU A 341 -9.82 -5.42 -12.70
CA GLU A 341 -9.92 -5.80 -11.30
C GLU A 341 -9.80 -4.61 -10.35
N THR A 342 -8.89 -3.68 -10.63
CA THR A 342 -8.67 -2.51 -9.78
C THR A 342 -9.89 -1.59 -9.78
N VAL A 343 -10.51 -1.33 -10.94
CA VAL A 343 -11.71 -0.48 -11.04
C VAL A 343 -12.88 -1.15 -10.31
N ILE A 344 -13.09 -2.45 -10.53
CA ILE A 344 -14.14 -3.23 -9.85
C ILE A 344 -13.98 -3.14 -8.33
N ARG A 345 -12.77 -3.37 -7.81
CA ARG A 345 -12.51 -3.33 -6.36
C ARG A 345 -12.64 -1.95 -5.76
N VAL A 346 -12.26 -0.90 -6.48
CA VAL A 346 -12.44 0.49 -6.04
C VAL A 346 -13.94 0.84 -5.96
N VAL A 347 -14.74 0.46 -6.97
CA VAL A 347 -16.19 0.68 -6.96
C VAL A 347 -16.86 -0.07 -5.80
N LEU A 348 -16.48 -1.33 -5.56
CA LEU A 348 -17.07 -2.18 -4.52
C LEU A 348 -16.61 -1.81 -3.11
N GLY A 349 -15.34 -1.45 -2.95
CA GLY A 349 -14.67 -1.31 -1.64
C GLY A 349 -14.49 0.13 -1.17
N GLY A 350 -14.59 1.09 -2.08
CA GLY A 350 -14.21 2.49 -1.82
C GLY A 350 -12.71 2.68 -1.64
N LEU A 351 -12.30 3.93 -1.41
CA LEU A 351 -10.93 4.33 -1.11
C LEU A 351 -10.92 5.30 0.06
N ALA A 352 -9.92 5.16 0.93
CA ALA A 352 -9.61 6.14 1.96
C ALA A 352 -9.13 7.46 1.33
N ALA A 353 -9.17 8.55 2.08
CA ALA A 353 -8.58 9.82 1.65
C ALA A 353 -7.07 9.64 1.47
N GLN A 354 -6.51 10.18 0.39
CA GLN A 354 -5.09 10.06 0.09
C GLN A 354 -4.63 11.12 -0.90
N ASN A 355 -3.40 11.60 -0.74
CA ASN A 355 -2.75 12.57 -1.64
C ASN A 355 -3.57 13.83 -1.88
N GLY A 356 -4.27 14.30 -0.85
CA GLY A 356 -5.19 15.43 -0.93
C GLY A 356 -6.52 15.13 -1.62
N TYR A 357 -6.72 13.93 -2.19
CA TYR A 357 -8.00 13.51 -2.73
C TYR A 357 -9.00 13.11 -1.64
N ALA A 358 -10.26 13.38 -1.91
CA ALA A 358 -11.37 12.96 -1.06
C ALA A 358 -11.47 11.43 -0.99
N PRO A 359 -11.97 10.88 0.12
CA PRO A 359 -12.28 9.46 0.22
C PRO A 359 -13.37 9.10 -0.79
N MET A 360 -13.24 7.95 -1.45
CA MET A 360 -14.26 7.41 -2.34
C MET A 360 -15.17 6.45 -1.56
N PRO A 361 -16.50 6.70 -1.49
CA PRO A 361 -17.43 5.75 -0.90
C PRO A 361 -17.49 4.43 -1.66
N ALA A 362 -17.84 3.35 -0.96
CA ALA A 362 -18.09 2.03 -1.54
C ALA A 362 -19.45 1.97 -2.28
N VAL A 363 -19.60 2.75 -3.35
CA VAL A 363 -20.88 2.92 -4.08
C VAL A 363 -21.41 1.62 -4.68
N GLY A 364 -20.52 0.68 -5.02
CA GLY A 364 -20.88 -0.64 -5.54
C GLY A 364 -21.66 -1.51 -4.56
N ALA A 365 -21.68 -1.17 -3.26
CA ALA A 365 -22.54 -1.84 -2.28
C ALA A 365 -24.04 -1.64 -2.56
N GLY A 366 -24.41 -0.58 -3.27
CA GLY A 366 -25.78 -0.30 -3.71
C GLY A 366 -26.10 -0.73 -5.15
N MET A 367 -25.24 -1.54 -5.77
CA MET A 367 -25.34 -1.98 -7.17
C MET A 367 -25.36 -3.51 -7.26
N THR A 368 -26.04 -4.05 -8.26
CA THR A 368 -25.92 -5.44 -8.72
C THR A 368 -24.56 -5.70 -9.37
N ASP A 369 -24.18 -6.97 -9.51
CA ASP A 369 -22.93 -7.33 -10.19
C ASP A 369 -22.92 -6.93 -11.67
N GLN A 370 -24.08 -6.99 -12.33
CA GLN A 370 -24.22 -6.53 -13.71
C GLN A 370 -24.01 -5.02 -13.82
N GLU A 371 -24.63 -4.22 -12.94
CA GLU A 371 -24.45 -2.77 -12.92
C GLU A 371 -22.99 -2.37 -12.67
N VAL A 372 -22.29 -3.08 -11.76
CA VAL A 372 -20.85 -2.86 -11.51
C VAL A 372 -20.02 -3.23 -12.74
N ALA A 373 -20.34 -4.32 -13.43
CA ALA A 373 -19.63 -4.71 -14.65
C ALA A 373 -19.84 -3.67 -15.76
N ASP A 374 -21.07 -3.24 -15.99
CA ASP A 374 -21.42 -2.30 -17.05
C ASP A 374 -20.82 -0.91 -16.79
N VAL A 375 -20.93 -0.40 -15.54
CA VAL A 375 -20.32 0.90 -15.20
C VAL A 375 -18.80 0.85 -15.25
N THR A 376 -18.19 -0.30 -14.95
CA THR A 376 -16.74 -0.49 -15.09
C THR A 376 -16.33 -0.40 -16.56
N ASP A 377 -17.01 -1.12 -17.45
CA ASP A 377 -16.73 -1.03 -18.90
C ASP A 377 -16.95 0.39 -19.44
N TYR A 378 -18.01 1.07 -19.01
CA TYR A 378 -18.29 2.45 -19.37
C TYR A 378 -17.16 3.40 -18.94
N ILE A 379 -16.77 3.38 -17.66
CA ILE A 379 -15.67 4.21 -17.13
C ILE A 379 -14.38 3.98 -17.92
N ARG A 380 -14.12 2.72 -18.28
CA ARG A 380 -12.90 2.30 -18.98
C ARG A 380 -12.91 2.58 -20.48
N ASN A 381 -14.04 2.98 -21.07
CA ASN A 381 -14.18 3.19 -22.52
C ASN A 381 -14.93 4.47 -22.91
N ALA A 382 -15.21 5.36 -21.95
CA ALA A 382 -15.77 6.69 -22.16
C ALA A 382 -14.68 7.78 -22.16
N TRP A 383 -14.99 8.96 -22.69
CA TRP A 383 -14.12 10.15 -22.67
C TRP A 383 -12.74 9.97 -23.33
N GLY A 384 -12.65 9.05 -24.29
CA GLY A 384 -11.39 8.69 -24.94
C GLY A 384 -10.57 7.63 -24.19
N ASN A 385 -11.08 7.11 -23.07
CA ASN A 385 -10.54 5.90 -22.46
C ASN A 385 -10.73 4.71 -23.38
N SER A 386 -9.84 3.73 -23.24
CA SER A 386 -9.77 2.60 -24.13
C SER A 386 -9.13 1.41 -23.42
N ALA A 387 -9.95 0.44 -23.03
CA ALA A 387 -9.47 -0.76 -22.35
C ALA A 387 -10.32 -2.00 -22.68
N PRO A 388 -9.79 -3.21 -22.48
CA PRO A 388 -10.57 -4.44 -22.62
C PRO A 388 -11.85 -4.40 -21.78
N VAL A 389 -12.95 -4.79 -22.42
CA VAL A 389 -14.24 -5.00 -21.75
C VAL A 389 -14.22 -6.29 -20.93
N ILE A 390 -15.02 -6.34 -19.88
CA ILE A 390 -15.15 -7.53 -19.03
C ILE A 390 -15.81 -8.66 -19.82
N ALA A 391 -15.02 -9.65 -20.25
CA ALA A 391 -15.53 -10.82 -20.96
C ALA A 391 -16.36 -11.74 -20.04
N GLU A 392 -15.87 -12.00 -18.83
CA GLU A 392 -16.54 -12.86 -17.84
C GLU A 392 -17.14 -12.04 -16.70
N ARG A 393 -18.43 -11.72 -16.79
CA ARG A 393 -19.14 -10.89 -15.79
C ARG A 393 -19.07 -11.45 -14.36
N GLY A 394 -18.89 -12.77 -14.22
CA GLY A 394 -18.74 -13.45 -12.92
C GLY A 394 -17.56 -12.96 -12.08
N ILE A 395 -16.55 -12.32 -12.69
CA ILE A 395 -15.42 -11.72 -11.98
C ILE A 395 -15.87 -10.69 -10.93
N VAL A 396 -17.00 -10.00 -11.17
CA VAL A 396 -17.53 -9.01 -10.23
C VAL A 396 -18.04 -9.69 -8.96
N GLY A 397 -18.76 -10.81 -9.08
CA GLY A 397 -19.23 -11.57 -7.91
C GLY A 397 -18.06 -12.11 -7.09
N THR A 398 -17.01 -12.62 -7.75
CA THR A 398 -15.76 -13.04 -7.09
C THR A 398 -15.09 -11.86 -6.38
N ALA A 399 -14.95 -10.71 -7.06
CA ALA A 399 -14.37 -9.51 -6.49
C ALA A 399 -15.18 -8.98 -5.29
N ARG A 400 -16.52 -9.02 -5.37
CA ARG A 400 -17.41 -8.60 -4.28
C ARG A 400 -17.23 -9.48 -3.05
N ALA A 401 -17.20 -10.80 -3.21
CA ALA A 401 -16.95 -11.71 -2.11
C ALA A 401 -15.57 -11.46 -1.46
N ALA A 402 -14.56 -11.15 -2.27
CA ALA A 402 -13.21 -10.87 -1.80
C ALA A 402 -13.01 -9.44 -1.23
N THR A 403 -13.90 -8.50 -1.54
CA THR A 403 -13.75 -7.08 -1.14
C THR A 403 -14.27 -6.86 0.28
N GLN A 404 -13.36 -6.93 1.23
CA GLN A 404 -13.62 -6.77 2.65
C GLN A 404 -13.09 -5.42 3.14
N THR A 405 -13.94 -4.39 3.19
CA THR A 405 -13.53 -3.03 3.62
C THR A 405 -14.47 -2.45 4.67
N MET A 406 -13.93 -1.55 5.48
CA MET A 406 -14.68 -0.77 6.47
C MET A 406 -15.75 0.11 5.79
N LEU A 407 -15.41 0.72 4.65
CA LEU A 407 -16.30 1.63 3.91
C LEU A 407 -17.48 0.88 3.29
N ALA A 408 -17.26 -0.33 2.76
CA ALA A 408 -18.33 -1.20 2.28
C ALA A 408 -19.16 -1.82 3.42
N GLY A 409 -18.64 -1.78 4.66
CA GLY A 409 -19.24 -2.44 5.81
C GLY A 409 -19.07 -3.96 5.80
N THR A 410 -18.25 -4.50 4.91
CA THR A 410 -18.00 -5.95 4.81
C THR A 410 -16.89 -6.40 5.76
N ALA A 411 -16.01 -5.49 6.19
CA ALA A 411 -14.99 -5.76 7.22
C ALA A 411 -15.27 -5.03 8.55
N PRO A 412 -14.66 -5.48 9.66
CA PRO A 412 -14.62 -4.72 10.91
C PRO A 412 -14.05 -3.31 10.70
N CYS A 413 -14.41 -2.38 11.61
CA CYS A 413 -13.78 -1.07 11.63
C CYS A 413 -12.27 -1.20 11.83
N ALA A 414 -11.51 -0.45 11.06
CA ALA A 414 -10.05 -0.44 11.16
C ALA A 414 -9.59 0.14 12.52
N VAL A 415 -8.30 -0.03 12.80
CA VAL A 415 -7.60 0.80 13.80
C VAL A 415 -7.15 2.11 13.16
N ILE A 416 -7.07 3.19 13.94
CA ILE A 416 -6.54 4.46 13.44
C ILE A 416 -5.04 4.27 13.22
N ALA A 417 -4.60 4.32 11.96
CA ALA A 417 -3.24 3.96 11.55
C ALA A 417 -2.18 4.89 12.18
N GLN A 418 -2.41 6.21 12.15
CA GLN A 418 -1.43 7.18 12.63
C GLN A 418 -1.49 7.37 14.16
N PRO A 419 -0.42 7.06 14.92
CA PRO A 419 -0.45 7.11 16.38
C PRO A 419 -0.74 8.50 16.97
N ASN A 420 -0.26 9.57 16.33
CA ASN A 420 -0.55 10.95 16.73
C ASN A 420 -2.02 11.32 16.50
N VAL A 421 -2.62 10.89 15.38
CA VAL A 421 -4.05 11.09 15.11
C VAL A 421 -4.90 10.27 16.09
N ALA A 422 -4.52 9.02 16.36
CA ALA A 422 -5.19 8.18 17.35
C ALA A 422 -5.20 8.84 18.75
N LYS A 423 -4.04 9.34 19.20
CA LYS A 423 -3.91 10.11 20.45
C LYS A 423 -4.75 11.39 20.43
N ALA A 424 -4.75 12.12 19.32
CA ALA A 424 -5.53 13.35 19.18
C ALA A 424 -7.04 13.08 19.30
N ILE A 425 -7.54 12.04 18.66
CA ILE A 425 -8.95 11.63 18.75
C ILE A 425 -9.30 11.18 20.17
N ALA A 426 -8.43 10.41 20.82
CA ALA A 426 -8.65 9.97 22.21
C ALA A 426 -8.63 11.12 23.22
N ASN A 427 -7.81 12.15 22.99
CA ASN A 427 -7.65 13.30 23.90
C ASN A 427 -8.61 14.46 23.59
N THR A 428 -9.52 14.29 22.63
CA THR A 428 -10.55 15.28 22.29
C THR A 428 -11.94 14.71 22.56
N PRO A 429 -13.00 15.53 22.58
CA PRO A 429 -14.37 15.03 22.73
C PRO A 429 -14.86 14.14 21.58
N ALA A 430 -14.03 13.84 20.57
CA ALA A 430 -14.43 13.13 19.37
C ALA A 430 -15.12 11.78 19.67
N ALA A 431 -14.55 10.95 20.55
CA ALA A 431 -15.14 9.66 20.90
C ALA A 431 -16.56 9.79 21.49
N THR A 432 -16.81 10.84 22.29
CA THR A 432 -18.13 11.10 22.88
C THR A 432 -19.09 11.75 21.88
N SER A 433 -18.61 12.73 21.11
CA SER A 433 -19.41 13.50 20.16
C SER A 433 -19.86 12.70 18.93
N LEU A 434 -19.12 11.65 18.55
CA LEU A 434 -19.47 10.79 17.41
C LEU A 434 -20.47 9.69 17.77
N LYS A 435 -20.63 9.36 19.06
CA LYS A 435 -21.54 8.30 19.50
C LYS A 435 -23.00 8.76 19.42
N GLY A 436 -23.83 8.02 18.70
CA GLY A 436 -25.25 8.36 18.49
C GLY A 436 -25.48 9.64 17.69
N LEU A 437 -24.49 10.08 16.92
CA LEU A 437 -24.54 11.29 16.11
C LEU A 437 -25.53 11.18 14.95
N ALA A 438 -26.66 11.89 15.04
CA ALA A 438 -27.63 11.97 13.94
C ALA A 438 -27.02 12.61 12.68
N GLN A 439 -27.40 12.13 11.49
CA GLN A 439 -26.78 12.52 10.21
C GLN A 439 -26.94 14.02 9.90
N GLU A 440 -28.06 14.61 10.28
CA GLU A 440 -28.32 16.05 10.19
C GLU A 440 -27.33 16.91 11.00
N ASN A 441 -26.67 16.31 12.00
CA ASN A 441 -25.71 16.97 12.87
C ASN A 441 -24.25 16.69 12.49
N PHE A 442 -23.99 15.98 11.37
CA PHE A 442 -22.62 15.71 10.93
C PHE A 442 -21.80 16.98 10.73
N ILE A 443 -22.32 17.96 10.00
CA ILE A 443 -21.64 19.23 9.74
C ILE A 443 -21.31 19.99 11.04
N PRO A 444 -22.30 20.36 11.88
CA PRO A 444 -22.02 21.18 13.07
C PRO A 444 -21.09 20.48 14.08
N VAL A 445 -21.17 19.15 14.21
CA VAL A 445 -20.29 18.40 15.11
C VAL A 445 -18.87 18.28 14.55
N VAL A 446 -18.72 17.99 13.25
CA VAL A 446 -17.41 17.97 12.60
C VAL A 446 -16.74 19.34 12.68
N ASP A 447 -17.46 20.43 12.45
CA ASP A 447 -16.93 21.79 12.53
C ASP A 447 -16.38 22.15 13.92
N ALA A 448 -17.06 21.70 14.97
CA ALA A 448 -16.63 21.91 16.35
C ALA A 448 -15.45 21.01 16.76
N LEU A 449 -15.38 19.78 16.25
CA LEU A 449 -14.34 18.80 16.58
C LEU A 449 -13.04 19.05 15.83
N LEU A 450 -13.15 19.35 14.53
CA LEU A 450 -12.04 19.28 13.61
C LEU A 450 -10.86 20.21 13.98
N PRO A 451 -11.05 21.49 14.36
CA PRO A 451 -9.95 22.34 14.80
C PRO A 451 -9.19 21.77 16.01
N LYS A 452 -9.90 21.14 16.96
CA LYS A 452 -9.31 20.53 18.16
C LYS A 452 -8.47 19.32 17.81
N VAL A 453 -9.00 18.45 16.93
CA VAL A 453 -8.27 17.27 16.46
C VAL A 453 -7.05 17.68 15.64
N LYS A 454 -7.16 18.65 14.73
CA LYS A 454 -6.00 19.16 13.96
C LYS A 454 -4.91 19.72 14.88
N ALA A 455 -5.28 20.53 15.87
CA ALA A 455 -4.33 21.08 16.83
C ALA A 455 -3.64 19.98 17.66
N ALA A 456 -4.39 18.97 18.11
CA ALA A 456 -3.85 17.87 18.91
C ALA A 456 -3.04 16.84 18.08
N ALA A 457 -3.28 16.72 16.78
CA ALA A 457 -2.60 15.75 15.90
C ALA A 457 -1.16 16.17 15.51
N GLY A 458 -0.70 17.35 15.91
CA GLY A 458 0.71 17.73 15.84
C GLY A 458 1.27 17.78 14.42
N GLY A 459 0.50 18.29 13.45
CA GLY A 459 0.93 18.40 12.05
C GLY A 459 0.71 17.16 11.19
N ALA A 460 -0.13 16.22 11.62
CA ALA A 460 -0.60 15.11 10.78
C ALA A 460 -1.16 15.62 9.45
N LYS A 461 -1.02 14.82 8.38
CA LYS A 461 -1.59 15.18 7.07
C LYS A 461 -3.10 15.23 7.18
N ASP A 462 -3.71 16.10 6.38
CA ASP A 462 -5.17 16.23 6.32
C ASP A 462 -5.87 14.88 6.08
N ASP A 463 -5.32 14.07 5.16
CA ASP A 463 -5.88 12.77 4.78
C ASP A 463 -5.87 11.79 5.96
N ASP A 464 -4.80 11.80 6.77
CA ASP A 464 -4.71 10.99 7.99
C ASP A 464 -5.79 11.38 9.01
N ILE A 465 -6.12 12.67 9.10
CA ILE A 465 -7.16 13.18 9.99
C ILE A 465 -8.55 12.80 9.47
N VAL A 466 -8.80 12.91 8.16
CA VAL A 466 -10.04 12.43 7.52
C VAL A 466 -10.24 10.94 7.81
N ASN A 467 -9.21 10.14 7.53
CA ASN A 467 -9.25 8.70 7.72
C ASN A 467 -9.43 8.34 9.20
N GLY A 468 -8.68 8.98 10.10
CA GLY A 468 -8.79 8.76 11.55
C GLY A 468 -10.18 9.07 12.10
N LEU A 469 -10.77 10.21 11.73
CA LEU A 469 -12.13 10.57 12.15
C LEU A 469 -13.19 9.62 11.54
N THR A 470 -13.01 9.22 10.28
CA THR A 470 -13.89 8.24 9.62
C THR A 470 -13.85 6.89 10.34
N THR A 471 -12.65 6.43 10.72
CA THR A 471 -12.45 5.20 11.51
C THR A 471 -13.07 5.33 12.90
N ALA A 472 -12.88 6.46 13.59
CA ALA A 472 -13.49 6.70 14.89
C ALA A 472 -15.02 6.71 14.82
N PHE A 473 -15.60 7.31 13.78
CA PHE A 473 -17.04 7.26 13.53
C PHE A 473 -17.51 5.83 13.26
N CYS A 474 -16.80 5.05 12.45
CA CYS A 474 -17.10 3.64 12.26
C CYS A 474 -17.19 2.89 13.61
N GLN A 475 -16.16 3.04 14.44
CA GLN A 475 -16.09 2.37 15.75
C GLN A 475 -17.26 2.77 16.67
N ALA A 476 -17.71 4.03 16.59
CA ALA A 476 -18.79 4.56 17.41
C ALA A 476 -20.19 4.19 16.89
N ALA A 477 -20.37 4.04 15.57
CA ALA A 477 -21.68 4.01 14.91
C ALA A 477 -22.02 2.69 14.19
N ARG A 478 -21.03 1.85 13.83
CA ARG A 478 -21.24 0.69 12.92
C ARG A 478 -22.36 -0.26 13.34
N ASN A 479 -22.50 -0.48 14.65
CA ASN A 479 -23.43 -1.42 15.24
C ASN A 479 -24.72 -0.76 15.76
N ASP A 480 -24.88 0.55 15.57
CA ASP A 480 -26.07 1.27 15.99
C ASP A 480 -27.18 1.12 14.90
N PRO A 481 -28.36 0.58 15.25
CA PRO A 481 -29.47 0.39 14.32
C PRO A 481 -29.92 1.67 13.61
N ALA A 482 -29.67 2.85 14.19
CA ALA A 482 -30.01 4.14 13.59
C ALA A 482 -29.32 4.38 12.24
N TYR A 483 -28.20 3.71 11.96
CA TYR A 483 -27.46 3.82 10.69
C TYR A 483 -27.73 2.67 9.72
N GLY A 484 -28.79 1.90 9.95
CA GLY A 484 -29.23 0.86 9.02
C GLY A 484 -29.93 1.39 7.77
N LYS A 485 -30.39 2.65 7.78
CA LYS A 485 -31.07 3.31 6.65
C LYS A 485 -30.61 4.79 6.52
N PRO A 486 -30.10 5.23 5.34
CA PRO A 486 -29.71 4.41 4.19
C PRO A 486 -28.62 3.39 4.57
N GLY A 487 -28.26 2.50 3.64
CA GLY A 487 -27.24 1.47 3.92
C GLY A 487 -25.93 2.07 4.43
N TRP A 488 -25.25 1.33 5.31
CA TRP A 488 -24.02 1.79 6.01
C TRP A 488 -23.01 2.51 5.13
N HIS A 489 -22.74 1.97 3.93
CA HIS A 489 -21.78 2.53 2.97
C HIS A 489 -22.09 4.00 2.61
N ALA A 490 -23.37 4.36 2.52
CA ALA A 490 -23.80 5.72 2.23
C ALA A 490 -23.58 6.65 3.45
N VAL A 491 -23.88 6.16 4.66
CA VAL A 491 -23.72 6.91 5.91
C VAL A 491 -22.24 7.23 6.17
N ILE A 492 -21.38 6.20 6.18
CA ILE A 492 -19.95 6.40 6.42
C ILE A 492 -19.30 7.21 5.30
N GLY A 493 -19.72 7.01 4.05
CA GLY A 493 -19.24 7.79 2.91
C GLY A 493 -19.60 9.27 3.01
N SER A 494 -20.84 9.58 3.42
CA SER A 494 -21.30 10.95 3.66
C SER A 494 -20.49 11.61 4.78
N PHE A 495 -20.33 10.93 5.92
CA PHE A 495 -19.53 11.43 7.04
C PHE A 495 -18.09 11.73 6.60
N SER A 496 -17.43 10.78 5.93
CA SER A 496 -16.05 10.93 5.46
C SER A 496 -15.88 12.10 4.48
N SER A 497 -16.83 12.27 3.55
CA SER A 497 -16.86 13.38 2.60
C SER A 497 -17.05 14.73 3.30
N ILE A 498 -17.88 14.79 4.34
CA ILE A 498 -18.08 16.00 5.16
C ILE A 498 -16.78 16.36 5.89
N VAL A 499 -16.12 15.40 6.54
CA VAL A 499 -14.85 15.64 7.23
C VAL A 499 -13.80 16.20 6.27
N TYR A 500 -13.66 15.59 5.09
CA TYR A 500 -12.76 16.09 4.03
C TYR A 500 -13.12 17.50 3.59
N SER A 501 -14.40 17.74 3.25
CA SER A 501 -14.89 19.05 2.78
C SER A 501 -14.62 20.14 3.80
N GLN A 502 -14.89 19.86 5.09
CA GLN A 502 -14.64 20.81 6.16
C GLN A 502 -13.15 21.08 6.33
N ILE A 503 -12.30 20.05 6.25
CA ILE A 503 -10.84 20.22 6.29
C ILE A 503 -10.33 21.15 5.19
N LYS A 504 -10.77 20.94 3.95
CA LYS A 504 -10.25 21.66 2.78
C LYS A 504 -10.85 23.06 2.58
N ASN A 505 -12.03 23.33 3.13
CA ASN A 505 -12.74 24.61 2.97
C ASN A 505 -13.08 25.25 4.34
N PRO A 506 -12.07 25.59 5.17
CA PRO A 506 -12.30 26.12 6.51
C PRO A 506 -13.09 27.45 6.53
N GLU A 507 -13.04 28.23 5.45
CA GLU A 507 -13.76 29.49 5.29
C GLU A 507 -15.28 29.31 5.17
N LYS A 508 -15.76 28.16 4.66
CA LYS A 508 -17.19 27.82 4.72
C LYS A 508 -17.69 27.67 6.16
N ARG A 509 -16.80 27.38 7.11
CA ARG A 509 -17.10 27.35 8.56
C ARG A 509 -17.33 28.75 9.15
N ALA A 510 -16.71 29.79 8.59
CA ALA A 510 -16.83 31.17 9.08
C ALA A 510 -18.13 31.85 8.62
N ALA A 511 -18.82 31.30 7.62
CA ALA A 511 -20.04 31.86 7.03
C ALA A 511 -21.34 31.24 7.57
N LEU A 512 -21.27 30.22 8.44
CA LEU A 512 -22.45 29.65 9.08
C LEU A 512 -22.82 30.49 10.32
N PRO A 513 -24.00 31.14 10.38
CA PRO A 513 -24.44 31.81 11.60
C PRO A 513 -24.57 30.79 12.74
N ALA A 514 -24.16 31.19 13.94
CA ALA A 514 -24.35 30.38 15.14
C ALA A 514 -25.81 29.93 15.25
N PRO A 515 -26.10 28.68 15.65
CA PRO A 515 -27.47 28.22 15.82
C PRO A 515 -28.19 29.13 16.82
N ALA A 516 -29.24 29.79 16.35
CA ALA A 516 -30.12 30.60 17.19
C ALA A 516 -30.85 29.65 18.16
N GLY A 517 -30.38 29.58 19.41
CA GLY A 517 -31.08 28.80 20.43
C GLY A 517 -30.24 28.18 21.54
N ALA A 518 -29.14 28.79 21.98
CA ALA A 518 -28.62 28.51 23.32
C ALA A 518 -29.15 29.60 24.26
N ALA A 519 -30.29 29.32 24.90
CA ALA A 519 -30.72 30.13 26.05
C ALA A 519 -29.62 30.04 27.13
N PRO A 520 -29.24 31.16 27.76
CA PRO A 520 -28.32 31.10 28.90
C PRO A 520 -28.99 30.30 30.02
N ALA A 521 -28.33 29.25 30.48
CA ALA A 521 -28.77 28.51 31.66
C ALA A 521 -28.66 29.43 32.91
N PRO A 522 -29.58 29.29 33.88
CA PRO A 522 -29.63 30.13 35.08
C PRO A 522 -28.41 29.98 35.99
#